data_AF-A0A524C7C7-F1
#
_entry.id   AF-A0A524C7C7-F1
#
_cell.length_a   1.000
_cell.length_b   1.000
_cell.length_c   1.000
_cell.angle_alpha   90.00
_cell.angle_beta   90.00
_cell.angle_gamma   90.00
#
_symmetry.space_group_name_H-M   'P 1'
#
loop_
_entity.id
_entity.type
_entity.pdbx_description
1 polymer ?
#
loop_
_entity_poly.entity_id
_entity_poly.type
_entity_poly.pdbx_seq_one_letter_code
_entity_poly.pdbx_strand_id
1 'polypeptide(L)'
;MTPTPASLEALSKLRILNEDFGWYVIPILAIVLYIYAVEIKKARETKNWSTIFAGLTVLGLDLINEIWNALVFAFSGYSAFWTTPGASAYIILIGWNIEIAFMFSIAGIVFAKFLPEDKEQKILGIPNRWAMAAGFALFCVIVEILLNWGNYLIWEYVWWHWYNPVLIFLIGYFHFFVGAFYVYDLPERKDKIKIIAIIYGISVILLCIFGPLLGPLGIF
;
A
#
# COMPACT_ATOMS: atom_id res chain seq x y z
N MET A 1 -5.96 15.53 22.41
CA MET A 1 -5.54 14.20 22.91
C MET A 1 -4.02 14.19 23.00
N THR A 2 -3.42 13.26 23.74
CA THR A 2 -1.96 13.11 23.80
C THR A 2 -1.49 12.01 22.85
N PRO A 3 -0.31 12.11 22.22
CA PRO A 3 0.21 11.08 21.33
C PRO A 3 0.31 9.71 22.01
N THR A 4 -0.04 8.63 21.31
CA THR A 4 0.11 7.28 21.87
C THR A 4 1.59 6.85 21.90
N PRO A 5 1.98 5.94 22.81
CA PRO A 5 3.36 5.44 22.86
C PRO A 5 3.86 4.88 21.53
N ALA A 6 3.02 4.12 20.81
CA ALA A 6 3.35 3.57 19.50
C ALA A 6 3.63 4.66 18.46
N SER A 7 2.82 5.72 18.44
CA SER A 7 3.05 6.85 17.55
C SER A 7 4.34 7.62 17.87
N LEU A 8 4.66 7.80 19.15
CA LEU A 8 5.93 8.42 19.57
C LEU A 8 7.14 7.57 19.20
N GLU A 9 7.05 6.25 19.37
CA GLU A 9 8.11 5.32 19.00
C GLU A 9 8.35 5.33 17.48
N ALA A 10 7.29 5.22 16.66
CA ALA A 10 7.40 5.29 15.21
C ALA A 10 7.98 6.63 14.75
N LEU A 11 7.56 7.75 15.34
CA LEU A 11 8.09 9.09 15.04
C LEU A 11 9.59 9.18 15.36
N SER A 12 10.04 8.60 16.48
CA SER A 12 11.45 8.64 16.90
C SER A 12 12.41 7.90 15.97
N LYS A 13 11.88 6.96 15.16
CA LYS A 13 12.63 6.13 14.21
C LYS A 13 12.48 6.59 12.76
N LEU A 14 11.71 7.66 12.53
CA LEU A 14 11.36 8.10 11.19
C LEU A 14 12.59 8.55 10.41
N ARG A 15 12.81 7.94 9.24
CA ARG A 15 13.91 8.22 8.31
C ARG A 15 15.30 8.07 8.91
N ILE A 16 15.42 7.20 9.91
CA ILE A 16 16.69 6.77 10.49
C ILE A 16 16.98 5.35 10.01
N LEU A 17 18.20 5.12 9.49
CA LEU A 17 18.62 3.77 9.09
C LEU A 17 18.83 2.92 10.34
N ASN A 18 18.21 1.75 10.37
CA ASN A 18 18.39 0.80 11.45
C ASN A 18 19.70 0.02 11.29
N GLU A 19 20.62 0.20 12.24
CA GLU A 19 21.95 -0.41 12.22
C GLU A 19 21.92 -1.95 12.29
N ASP A 20 20.88 -2.52 12.92
CA ASP A 20 20.75 -3.96 13.13
C ASP A 20 20.05 -4.69 11.95
N PHE A 21 19.32 -3.96 11.10
CA PHE A 21 18.32 -4.55 10.19
C PHE A 21 18.33 -4.01 8.75
N GLY A 22 19.47 -3.57 8.20
CA GLY A 22 19.50 -2.97 6.85
C GLY A 22 19.72 -3.91 5.66
N TRP A 23 20.52 -4.97 5.81
CA TRP A 23 21.09 -5.68 4.64
C TRP A 23 20.10 -6.54 3.87
N TYR A 24 19.04 -7.05 4.50
CA TYR A 24 18.03 -7.88 3.82
C TYR A 24 17.15 -7.07 2.85
N VAL A 25 17.16 -5.74 2.93
CA VAL A 25 16.45 -4.87 1.98
C VAL A 25 17.02 -5.02 0.57
N ILE A 26 18.33 -5.26 0.44
CA ILE A 26 19.02 -5.41 -0.85
C ILE A 26 18.49 -6.62 -1.66
N PRO A 27 18.42 -7.85 -1.12
CA PRO A 27 17.83 -8.97 -1.85
C PRO A 27 16.33 -8.76 -2.15
N ILE A 28 15.57 -8.10 -1.28
CA ILE A 28 14.15 -7.77 -1.58
C ILE A 28 14.07 -6.80 -2.77
N LEU A 29 14.90 -5.75 -2.80
CA LEU A 29 14.99 -4.83 -3.92
C LEU A 29 15.35 -5.57 -5.21
N ALA A 30 16.31 -6.50 -5.17
CA ALA A 30 16.67 -7.31 -6.33
C ALA A 30 15.49 -8.16 -6.84
N ILE A 31 14.66 -8.72 -5.94
CA ILE A 31 13.43 -9.45 -6.30
C ILE A 31 12.42 -8.52 -6.97
N VAL A 32 12.17 -7.33 -6.41
CA VAL A 32 11.27 -6.32 -7.00
C VAL A 32 11.73 -5.97 -8.41
N LEU A 33 13.02 -5.65 -8.58
CA LEU A 33 13.60 -5.32 -9.89
C LEU A 33 13.51 -6.48 -10.88
N TYR A 34 13.75 -7.72 -10.43
CA TYR A 34 13.61 -8.90 -11.27
C TYR A 34 12.16 -9.10 -11.76
N ILE A 35 11.17 -8.96 -10.88
CA ILE A 35 9.75 -9.04 -11.23
C ILE A 35 9.41 -8.01 -12.32
N TYR A 36 9.81 -6.75 -12.12
CA TYR A 36 9.59 -5.72 -13.13
C TYR A 36 10.34 -5.99 -14.44
N ALA A 37 11.57 -6.51 -14.39
CA ALA A 37 12.31 -6.87 -15.60
C ALA A 37 11.57 -7.95 -16.41
N VAL A 38 11.04 -8.99 -15.75
CA VAL A 38 10.26 -10.06 -16.38
C VAL A 38 8.95 -9.50 -16.97
N GLU A 39 8.19 -8.73 -16.20
CA GLU A 39 6.92 -8.17 -16.68
C GLU A 39 7.11 -7.16 -17.80
N ILE A 40 8.15 -6.32 -17.75
CA ILE A 40 8.47 -5.37 -18.82
C ILE A 40 8.87 -6.10 -20.09
N LYS A 41 9.68 -7.17 -20.00
CA LYS A 41 10.02 -8.00 -21.16
C LYS A 41 8.76 -8.59 -21.80
N LYS A 42 7.90 -9.22 -20.99
CA LYS A 42 6.61 -9.79 -21.45
C LYS A 42 5.70 -8.72 -22.07
N ALA A 43 5.62 -7.54 -21.48
CA ALA A 43 4.80 -6.44 -21.98
C ALA A 43 5.32 -5.88 -23.32
N ARG A 44 6.64 -5.89 -23.54
CA ARG A 44 7.24 -5.48 -24.82
C ARG A 44 6.93 -6.45 -25.95
N GLU A 45 6.94 -7.75 -25.64
CA GLU A 45 6.65 -8.84 -26.58
C GLU A 45 5.15 -8.89 -26.93
N THR A 46 4.28 -8.87 -25.91
CA THR A 46 2.82 -9.00 -26.08
C THR A 46 2.09 -7.68 -26.34
N LYS A 47 2.76 -6.54 -26.15
CA LYS A 47 2.18 -5.18 -26.10
C LYS A 47 1.14 -4.98 -24.98
N ASN A 48 0.95 -5.96 -24.11
CA ASN A 48 0.03 -5.85 -22.98
C ASN A 48 0.77 -5.39 -21.71
N TRP A 49 0.46 -4.17 -21.26
CA TRP A 49 1.07 -3.56 -20.07
C TRP A 49 0.18 -3.65 -18.82
N SER A 50 -0.97 -4.31 -18.91
CA SER A 50 -2.03 -4.26 -17.88
C SER A 50 -1.57 -4.70 -16.50
N THR A 51 -0.74 -5.74 -16.41
CA THR A 51 -0.19 -6.23 -15.15
C THR A 51 0.70 -5.18 -14.47
N ILE A 52 1.55 -4.49 -15.23
CA ILE A 52 2.41 -3.41 -14.70
C ILE A 52 1.54 -2.26 -14.20
N PHE A 53 0.52 -1.88 -14.95
CA PHE A 53 -0.42 -0.82 -14.55
C PHE A 53 -1.22 -1.19 -13.29
N ALA A 54 -1.60 -2.45 -13.12
CA ALA A 54 -2.22 -2.92 -11.88
C ALA A 54 -1.26 -2.77 -10.68
N GLY A 55 0.03 -3.13 -10.85
CA GLY A 55 1.09 -2.87 -9.86
C GLY A 55 1.19 -1.40 -9.47
N LEU A 56 1.33 -0.52 -10.47
CA LEU A 56 1.41 0.93 -10.24
C LEU A 56 0.16 1.49 -9.57
N THR A 57 -1.01 0.91 -9.84
CA THR A 57 -2.27 1.36 -9.21
C THR A 57 -2.26 1.05 -7.73
N VAL A 58 -1.89 -0.17 -7.34
CA VAL A 58 -1.81 -0.56 -5.93
C VAL A 58 -0.79 0.30 -5.18
N LEU A 59 0.42 0.45 -5.71
CA LEU A 59 1.45 1.29 -5.08
C LEU A 59 1.04 2.76 -4.99
N GLY A 60 0.38 3.30 -6.02
CA GLY A 60 -0.08 4.68 -6.02
C GLY A 60 -1.18 4.94 -4.98
N LEU A 61 -2.12 4.00 -4.84
CA LEU A 61 -3.16 4.08 -3.81
C LEU A 61 -2.59 3.90 -2.40
N ASP A 62 -1.62 2.99 -2.23
CA ASP A 62 -0.85 2.82 -0.98
C ASP A 62 -0.18 4.13 -0.58
N LEU A 63 0.51 4.80 -1.51
CA LEU A 63 1.15 6.08 -1.25
C LEU A 63 0.15 7.16 -0.79
N ILE A 64 -1.03 7.25 -1.41
CA ILE A 64 -2.09 8.16 -0.94
C ILE A 64 -2.50 7.79 0.48
N ASN A 65 -2.64 6.49 0.74
CA ASN A 65 -3.04 5.97 2.04
C ASN A 65 -2.08 6.36 3.16
N GLU A 66 -0.80 6.18 2.91
CA GLU A 66 0.25 6.48 3.87
C GLU A 66 0.40 7.98 4.14
N ILE A 67 0.18 8.80 3.11
CA ILE A 67 0.15 10.26 3.27
C ILE A 67 -1.02 10.67 4.16
N TRP A 68 -2.26 10.25 3.87
CA TRP A 68 -3.38 10.70 4.70
C TRP A 68 -3.30 10.11 6.12
N ASN A 69 -2.77 8.90 6.28
CA ASN A 69 -2.53 8.29 7.58
C ASN A 69 -1.57 9.14 8.42
N ALA A 70 -0.46 9.61 7.84
CA ALA A 70 0.46 10.54 8.49
C ALA A 70 -0.18 11.92 8.78
N LEU A 71 -1.04 12.42 7.90
CA LEU A 71 -1.79 13.67 8.14
C LEU A 71 -2.75 13.53 9.33
N VAL A 72 -3.44 12.40 9.48
CA VAL A 72 -4.31 12.16 10.63
C VAL A 72 -3.53 12.28 11.94
N PHE A 73 -2.33 11.70 12.02
CA PHE A 73 -1.48 11.87 13.20
C PHE A 73 -1.09 13.34 13.42
N ALA A 74 -0.63 14.02 12.36
CA ALA A 74 -0.21 15.41 12.44
C ALA A 74 -1.30 16.36 12.93
N PHE A 75 -2.55 16.16 12.51
CA PHE A 75 -3.67 17.02 12.90
C PHE A 75 -4.35 16.61 14.21
N SER A 76 -4.44 15.31 14.49
CA SER A 76 -5.12 14.83 15.71
C SER A 76 -4.24 14.92 16.95
N GLY A 77 -2.92 14.80 16.79
CA GLY A 77 -1.97 14.66 17.90
C GLY A 77 -2.22 13.44 18.78
N TYR A 78 -2.95 12.43 18.27
CA TYR A 78 -3.28 11.20 19.01
C TYR A 78 -2.55 10.00 18.41
N SER A 79 -3.02 9.50 17.27
CA SER A 79 -2.40 8.39 16.55
C SER A 79 -2.65 8.50 15.05
N ALA A 80 -1.90 7.73 14.28
CA ALA A 80 -2.26 7.41 12.91
C ALA A 80 -3.25 6.22 12.93
N PHE A 81 -3.94 5.94 11.84
CA PHE A 81 -4.83 4.76 11.77
C PHE A 81 -4.01 3.48 11.92
N TRP A 82 -2.81 3.45 11.34
CA TRP A 82 -1.79 2.43 11.60
C TRP A 82 -0.43 3.06 11.80
N THR A 83 0.35 2.48 12.70
CA THR A 83 1.76 2.85 12.90
C THR A 83 2.64 1.62 12.84
N THR A 84 3.90 1.78 12.44
CA THR A 84 4.86 0.67 12.34
C THR A 84 6.07 0.87 13.25
N PRO A 85 5.88 0.93 14.59
CA PRO A 85 6.97 1.19 15.53
C PRO A 85 7.97 0.01 15.66
N GLY A 86 7.60 -1.18 15.17
CA GLY A 86 8.39 -2.41 15.27
C GLY A 86 9.71 -2.40 14.49
N ALA A 87 10.37 -3.55 14.43
CA ALA A 87 11.65 -3.68 13.73
C ALA A 87 11.48 -3.51 12.20
N SER A 88 11.99 -2.41 11.67
CA SER A 88 12.10 -2.13 10.24
C SER A 88 13.51 -1.60 9.93
N ALA A 89 13.98 -1.81 8.71
CA ALA A 89 15.21 -1.24 8.20
C ALA A 89 15.14 0.28 8.05
N TYR A 90 13.98 0.81 7.65
CA TYR A 90 13.78 2.23 7.38
C TYR A 90 12.29 2.58 7.34
N ILE A 91 11.85 3.45 8.26
CA ILE A 91 10.48 3.97 8.31
C ILE A 91 10.45 5.28 7.50
N ILE A 92 9.62 5.33 6.46
CA ILE A 92 9.49 6.46 5.52
C ILE A 92 8.47 7.47 6.04
N LEU A 93 7.28 6.98 6.41
CA LEU A 93 6.17 7.68 7.05
C LEU A 93 5.71 6.87 8.26
N ILE A 94 4.95 7.46 9.20
CA ILE A 94 4.62 6.83 10.49
C ILE A 94 3.99 5.43 10.41
N GLY A 95 3.26 5.13 9.31
CA GLY A 95 2.72 3.81 8.99
C GLY A 95 3.47 3.07 7.89
N TRP A 96 4.39 3.73 7.18
CA TRP A 96 5.00 3.23 5.96
C TRP A 96 6.49 2.99 6.12
N ASN A 97 6.91 1.73 6.00
CA ASN A 97 8.31 1.36 5.98
C ASN A 97 8.73 0.80 4.62
N ILE A 98 10.03 0.63 4.43
CA ILE A 98 10.58 0.17 3.15
C ILE A 98 10.13 -1.24 2.77
N GLU A 99 9.88 -2.11 3.75
CA GLU A 99 9.39 -3.47 3.53
C GLU A 99 7.97 -3.45 2.97
N ILE A 100 7.09 -2.62 3.54
CA ILE A 100 5.73 -2.36 3.08
C ILE A 100 5.76 -1.72 1.69
N ALA A 101 6.60 -0.72 1.47
CA ALA A 101 6.74 -0.05 0.17
C ALA A 101 7.13 -1.04 -0.94
N PHE A 102 8.09 -1.93 -0.67
CA PHE A 102 8.50 -2.97 -1.63
C PHE A 102 7.39 -4.00 -1.85
N MET A 103 6.69 -4.43 -0.81
CA MET A 103 5.56 -5.34 -0.94
C MET A 103 4.44 -4.75 -1.82
N PHE A 104 3.99 -3.53 -1.54
CA PHE A 104 2.94 -2.87 -2.33
C PHE A 104 3.39 -2.52 -3.76
N SER A 105 4.69 -2.33 -3.99
CA SER A 105 5.23 -2.14 -5.35
C SER A 105 4.97 -3.34 -6.27
N ILE A 106 4.90 -4.56 -5.72
CA ILE A 106 4.67 -5.78 -6.49
C ILE A 106 3.30 -6.43 -6.26
N ALA A 107 2.58 -6.06 -5.19
CA ALA A 107 1.29 -6.64 -4.84
C ALA A 107 0.30 -6.62 -6.02
N GLY A 108 0.11 -5.47 -6.66
CA GLY A 108 -0.80 -5.36 -7.81
C GLY A 108 -0.37 -6.22 -9.01
N ILE A 109 0.94 -6.44 -9.22
CA ILE A 109 1.45 -7.36 -10.25
C ILE A 109 1.10 -8.80 -9.89
N VAL A 110 1.34 -9.19 -8.64
CA VAL A 110 1.11 -10.56 -8.15
C VAL A 110 -0.38 -10.89 -8.23
N PHE A 111 -1.25 -10.06 -7.65
CA PHE A 111 -2.68 -10.35 -7.58
C PHE A 111 -3.39 -10.27 -8.93
N ALA A 112 -2.94 -9.40 -9.84
CA ALA A 112 -3.48 -9.34 -11.21
C ALA A 112 -3.24 -10.64 -11.99
N LYS A 113 -2.17 -11.40 -11.69
CA LYS A 113 -1.87 -12.68 -12.37
C LYS A 113 -2.85 -13.81 -12.01
N PHE A 114 -3.58 -13.68 -10.92
CA PHE A 114 -4.60 -14.64 -10.53
C PHE A 114 -5.97 -14.34 -11.15
N LEU A 115 -6.13 -13.21 -11.83
CA LEU A 115 -7.39 -12.88 -12.49
C LEU A 115 -7.69 -13.90 -13.58
N PRO A 116 -8.93 -14.44 -13.62
CA PRO A 116 -9.37 -15.25 -14.74
C PRO A 116 -9.26 -14.47 -16.06
N GLU A 117 -8.84 -15.16 -17.12
CA GLU A 117 -8.75 -14.57 -18.47
C GLU A 117 -10.13 -14.10 -18.95
N ASP A 118 -11.16 -14.91 -18.72
CA ASP A 118 -12.55 -14.51 -18.96
C ASP A 118 -13.04 -13.57 -17.84
N LYS A 119 -13.28 -12.31 -18.19
CA LYS A 119 -13.78 -11.28 -17.28
C LYS A 119 -15.24 -11.52 -16.85
N GLU A 120 -16.03 -12.20 -17.68
CA GLU A 120 -17.45 -12.45 -17.41
C GLU A 120 -17.67 -13.70 -16.55
N GLN A 121 -16.61 -14.50 -16.33
CA GLN A 121 -16.64 -15.63 -15.42
C GLN A 121 -17.08 -15.19 -14.02
N LYS A 122 -17.92 -16.00 -13.37
CA LYS A 122 -18.34 -15.81 -11.98
C LYS A 122 -17.62 -16.78 -11.06
N ILE A 123 -17.32 -16.32 -9.84
CA ILE A 123 -16.81 -17.13 -8.73
C ILE A 123 -17.89 -17.11 -7.65
N LEU A 124 -18.45 -18.28 -7.33
CA LEU A 124 -19.55 -18.41 -6.37
C LEU A 124 -20.75 -17.47 -6.66
N GLY A 125 -21.04 -17.25 -7.95
CA GLY A 125 -22.15 -16.37 -8.40
C GLY A 125 -21.82 -14.87 -8.47
N ILE A 126 -20.65 -14.45 -8.01
CA ILE A 126 -20.18 -13.05 -8.05
C ILE A 126 -19.25 -12.85 -9.25
N PRO A 127 -19.30 -11.71 -9.98
CA PRO A 127 -18.33 -11.43 -11.05
C PRO A 127 -16.90 -11.51 -10.52
N ASN A 128 -16.01 -12.19 -11.25
CA ASN A 128 -14.72 -12.59 -10.70
C ASN A 128 -13.86 -11.43 -10.20
N ARG A 129 -13.91 -10.24 -10.81
CA ARG A 129 -13.11 -9.08 -10.35
C ARG A 129 -13.45 -8.67 -8.92
N TRP A 130 -14.75 -8.66 -8.59
CA TRP A 130 -15.23 -8.35 -7.25
C TRP A 130 -14.91 -9.46 -6.26
N ALA A 131 -15.12 -10.72 -6.66
CA ALA A 131 -14.81 -11.88 -5.82
C ALA A 131 -13.31 -11.96 -5.48
N MET A 132 -12.44 -11.76 -6.48
CA MET A 132 -10.99 -11.75 -6.30
C MET A 132 -10.54 -10.56 -5.46
N ALA A 133 -11.11 -9.37 -5.67
CA ALA A 133 -10.75 -8.18 -4.89
C ALA A 133 -11.13 -8.36 -3.41
N ALA A 134 -12.30 -8.93 -3.13
CA ALA A 134 -12.73 -9.26 -1.78
C ALA A 134 -11.84 -10.34 -1.15
N GLY A 135 -11.51 -11.40 -1.91
CA GLY A 135 -10.66 -12.49 -1.44
C GLY A 135 -9.25 -12.02 -1.08
N PHE A 136 -8.62 -11.20 -1.93
CA PHE A 136 -7.28 -10.66 -1.65
C PHE A 136 -7.29 -9.61 -0.56
N ALA A 137 -8.32 -8.77 -0.47
CA ALA A 137 -8.48 -7.86 0.65
C ALA A 137 -8.59 -8.61 1.98
N LEU A 138 -9.39 -9.67 2.03
CA LEU A 138 -9.51 -10.51 3.21
C LEU A 138 -8.18 -11.17 3.58
N PHE A 139 -7.45 -11.69 2.59
CA PHE A 139 -6.11 -12.26 2.81
C PHE A 139 -5.15 -11.23 3.42
N CYS A 140 -5.09 -10.01 2.88
CA CYS A 140 -4.22 -8.96 3.40
C CYS A 140 -4.62 -8.52 4.82
N VAL A 141 -5.92 -8.38 5.10
CA VAL A 141 -6.41 -8.07 6.46
C VAL A 141 -6.00 -9.16 7.45
N ILE A 142 -6.07 -10.45 7.07
CA ILE A 142 -5.61 -11.55 7.92
C ILE A 142 -4.10 -11.40 8.21
N VAL A 143 -3.29 -11.10 7.19
CA VAL A 143 -1.84 -10.87 7.36
C VAL A 143 -1.60 -9.68 8.30
N GLU A 144 -2.33 -8.58 8.16
CA GLU A 144 -2.20 -7.43 9.06
C GLU A 144 -2.61 -7.73 10.49
N ILE A 145 -3.65 -8.54 10.71
CA ILE A 145 -4.02 -8.97 12.07
C ILE A 145 -2.86 -9.74 12.72
N LEU A 146 -2.14 -10.58 11.97
CA LEU A 146 -0.95 -11.27 12.48
C LEU A 146 0.18 -10.29 12.81
N LEU A 147 0.42 -9.29 11.96
CA LEU A 147 1.39 -8.22 12.22
C LEU A 147 1.01 -7.40 13.45
N ASN A 148 -0.29 -7.14 13.64
CA ASN A 148 -0.83 -6.43 14.79
C ASN A 148 -0.65 -7.21 16.09
N TRP A 149 -0.96 -8.50 16.09
CA TRP A 149 -0.68 -9.37 17.24
C TRP A 149 0.81 -9.48 17.55
N GLY A 150 1.67 -9.37 16.53
CA GLY A 150 3.12 -9.33 16.68
C GLY A 150 3.70 -7.96 17.06
N ASN A 151 2.87 -6.93 17.27
CA ASN A 151 3.29 -5.54 17.51
C ASN A 151 4.14 -4.89 16.40
N TYR A 152 4.09 -5.42 15.18
CA TYR A 152 4.75 -4.81 14.01
C TYR A 152 3.91 -3.68 13.40
N LEU A 153 2.59 -3.78 13.51
CA LEU A 153 1.63 -2.83 12.94
C LEU A 153 0.56 -2.52 13.99
N ILE A 154 0.58 -1.33 14.56
CA ILE A 154 -0.24 -0.97 15.73
C ILE A 154 -1.47 -0.18 15.30
N TRP A 155 -2.59 -0.50 15.94
CA TRP A 155 -3.91 0.07 15.73
C TRP A 155 -4.46 0.59 17.06
N GLU A 156 -4.77 1.88 17.14
CA GLU A 156 -5.15 2.54 18.39
C GLU A 156 -6.64 2.94 18.45
N TYR A 157 -7.35 2.82 17.33
CA TYR A 157 -8.74 3.24 17.23
C TYR A 157 -9.70 2.06 17.29
N VAL A 158 -10.75 2.14 18.12
CA VAL A 158 -11.72 1.05 18.31
C VAL A 158 -12.47 0.61 17.05
N TRP A 159 -12.58 1.50 16.07
CA TRP A 159 -13.21 1.26 14.77
C TRP A 159 -12.23 0.84 13.67
N TRP A 160 -10.94 0.76 13.99
CA TRP A 160 -9.85 0.32 13.13
C TRP A 160 -8.94 -0.58 13.97
N HIS A 161 -9.38 -1.81 14.22
CA HIS A 161 -8.69 -2.74 15.11
C HIS A 161 -8.93 -4.18 14.68
N TRP A 162 -8.16 -5.15 15.20
CA TRP A 162 -8.29 -6.56 14.79
C TRP A 162 -9.66 -7.16 15.08
N TYR A 163 -10.34 -6.70 16.14
CA TYR A 163 -11.70 -7.14 16.48
C TYR A 163 -12.79 -6.39 15.70
N ASN A 164 -12.43 -5.32 14.99
CA ASN A 164 -13.33 -4.58 14.10
C ASN A 164 -12.59 -4.20 12.80
N PRO A 165 -12.29 -5.19 11.93
CA PRO A 165 -11.46 -4.99 10.75
C PRO A 165 -12.25 -4.50 9.53
N VAL A 166 -13.51 -4.11 9.68
CA VAL A 166 -14.39 -3.77 8.54
C VAL A 166 -13.85 -2.58 7.75
N LEU A 167 -13.39 -1.53 8.43
CA LEU A 167 -12.81 -0.37 7.76
C LEU A 167 -11.43 -0.68 7.17
N ILE A 168 -10.65 -1.56 7.81
CA ILE A 168 -9.37 -2.04 7.28
C ILE A 168 -9.60 -2.83 5.99
N PHE A 169 -10.64 -3.67 5.95
CA PHE A 169 -11.03 -4.37 4.74
C PHE A 169 -11.41 -3.39 3.62
N LEU A 170 -12.29 -2.41 3.89
CA LEU A 170 -12.80 -1.51 2.87
C LEU A 170 -11.76 -0.48 2.40
N ILE A 171 -11.14 0.23 3.35
CA ILE A 171 -10.27 1.39 3.15
C ILE A 171 -8.78 1.04 3.27
N GLY A 172 -8.44 -0.11 3.87
CA GLY A 172 -7.06 -0.61 3.84
C GLY A 172 -6.74 -1.37 2.55
N TYR A 173 -7.69 -2.15 2.01
CA TYR A 173 -7.35 -3.10 0.92
C TYR A 173 -8.35 -3.23 -0.24
N PHE A 174 -9.65 -3.30 0.02
CA PHE A 174 -10.63 -3.69 -1.00
C PHE A 174 -10.62 -2.73 -2.19
N HIS A 175 -10.63 -1.43 -1.92
CA HIS A 175 -10.59 -0.43 -2.98
C HIS A 175 -9.25 -0.40 -3.75
N PHE A 176 -8.14 -0.88 -3.17
CA PHE A 176 -6.87 -1.02 -3.90
C PHE A 176 -7.00 -2.07 -5.01
N PHE A 177 -7.54 -3.24 -4.67
CA PHE A 177 -7.72 -4.32 -5.64
C PHE A 177 -8.78 -3.99 -6.68
N VAL A 178 -9.89 -3.36 -6.27
CA VAL A 178 -10.90 -2.85 -7.21
C VAL A 178 -10.26 -1.87 -8.20
N GLY A 179 -9.48 -0.89 -7.71
CA GLY A 179 -8.76 0.06 -8.55
C GLY A 179 -7.79 -0.63 -9.50
N ALA A 180 -6.97 -1.56 -8.99
CA ALA A 180 -5.99 -2.29 -9.78
C ALA A 180 -6.65 -3.12 -10.89
N PHE A 181 -7.75 -3.80 -10.60
CA PHE A 181 -8.47 -4.63 -11.56
C PHE A 181 -9.23 -3.80 -12.58
N TYR A 182 -9.79 -2.66 -12.16
CA TYR A 182 -10.37 -1.70 -13.07
C TYR A 182 -9.32 -1.20 -14.08
N VAL A 183 -8.16 -0.75 -13.60
CA VAL A 183 -7.06 -0.29 -14.47
C VAL A 183 -6.52 -1.44 -15.32
N TYR A 184 -6.42 -2.64 -14.79
CA TYR A 184 -6.01 -3.84 -15.52
C TYR A 184 -6.92 -4.11 -16.73
N ASP A 185 -8.24 -3.98 -16.57
CA ASP A 185 -9.22 -4.26 -17.60
C ASP A 185 -9.46 -3.12 -18.60
N LEU A 186 -8.88 -1.92 -18.39
CA LEU A 186 -9.02 -0.84 -19.35
C LEU A 186 -8.46 -1.24 -20.73
N PRO A 187 -9.19 -0.99 -21.83
CA PRO A 187 -8.75 -1.41 -23.16
C PRO A 187 -7.56 -0.57 -23.65
N GLU A 188 -7.61 0.73 -23.39
CA GLU A 188 -6.67 1.69 -23.96
C GLU A 188 -5.54 2.04 -23.00
N ARG A 189 -4.30 1.99 -23.49
CA ARG A 189 -3.12 2.34 -22.70
C ARG A 189 -3.15 3.79 -22.18
N LYS A 190 -3.69 4.72 -22.99
CA LYS A 190 -3.81 6.14 -22.61
C LYS A 190 -4.69 6.33 -21.37
N ASP A 191 -5.73 5.52 -21.22
CA ASP A 191 -6.65 5.62 -20.08
C ASP A 191 -6.00 5.06 -18.82
N LYS A 192 -5.24 3.96 -18.94
CA LYS A 192 -4.39 3.46 -17.84
C LYS A 192 -3.39 4.52 -17.39
N ILE A 193 -2.68 5.16 -18.33
CA ILE A 193 -1.72 6.23 -18.03
C ILE A 193 -2.41 7.40 -17.32
N LYS A 194 -3.57 7.84 -17.82
CA LYS A 194 -4.33 8.95 -17.23
C LYS A 194 -4.68 8.67 -15.77
N ILE A 195 -5.16 7.47 -15.47
CA ILE A 195 -5.52 7.11 -14.08
C ILE A 195 -4.29 7.06 -13.19
N ILE A 196 -3.20 6.42 -13.61
CA ILE A 196 -1.96 6.42 -12.83
C ILE A 196 -1.45 7.84 -12.60
N ALA A 197 -1.47 8.68 -13.62
CA ALA A 197 -1.05 10.08 -13.51
C ALA A 197 -1.91 10.85 -12.49
N ILE A 198 -3.22 10.60 -12.44
CA ILE A 198 -4.11 11.22 -11.44
C ILE A 198 -3.76 10.71 -10.04
N ILE A 199 -3.63 9.40 -9.85
CA ILE A 199 -3.32 8.79 -8.55
C ILE A 199 -2.01 9.37 -7.99
N TYR A 200 -0.91 9.29 -8.74
CA TYR A 200 0.37 9.82 -8.28
C TYR A 200 0.38 11.35 -8.23
N GLY A 201 -0.38 12.03 -9.10
CA GLY A 201 -0.54 13.48 -9.06
C GLY A 201 -1.13 13.96 -7.74
N ILE A 202 -2.11 13.24 -7.18
CA ILE A 202 -2.66 13.52 -5.85
C ILE A 202 -1.56 13.43 -4.79
N SER A 203 -0.79 12.33 -4.76
CA SER A 203 0.30 12.16 -3.79
C SER A 203 1.35 13.27 -3.88
N VAL A 204 1.77 13.63 -5.09
CA VAL A 204 2.73 14.73 -5.32
C VAL A 204 2.19 16.05 -4.80
N ILE A 205 0.93 16.37 -5.09
CA ILE A 205 0.28 17.60 -4.61
C ILE A 205 0.24 17.61 -3.08
N LEU A 206 -0.17 16.51 -2.45
CA LEU A 206 -0.24 16.41 -0.99
C LEU A 206 1.14 16.58 -0.35
N LEU A 207 2.18 15.94 -0.90
CA LEU A 207 3.56 16.08 -0.40
C LEU A 207 4.10 17.51 -0.58
N CYS A 208 3.81 18.17 -1.70
CA CYS A 208 4.23 19.56 -1.94
C CYS A 208 3.55 20.55 -0.99
N ILE A 209 2.31 20.28 -0.56
CA ILE A 209 1.56 21.13 0.37
C ILE A 209 1.99 20.84 1.81
N PHE A 210 1.92 19.57 2.23
CA PHE A 210 2.09 19.18 3.62
C PHE A 210 3.54 18.93 4.03
N GLY A 211 4.42 18.62 3.07
CA GLY A 211 5.86 18.49 3.30
C GLY A 211 6.45 19.75 3.96
N PRO A 212 6.32 20.94 3.35
CA PRO A 212 6.80 22.17 3.96
C PRO A 212 6.03 22.57 5.23
N LEU A 213 4.72 22.30 5.28
CA LEU A 213 3.87 22.71 6.41
C LEU A 213 4.14 21.89 7.69
N LEU A 214 4.39 20.59 7.54
CA LEU A 214 4.51 19.64 8.65
C LEU A 214 5.94 19.10 8.80
N GLY A 215 6.86 19.43 7.90
CA GLY A 215 8.28 19.10 7.98
C GLY A 215 8.95 19.57 9.29
N PRO A 216 8.66 20.78 9.83
CA PRO A 216 9.18 21.19 11.13
C PRO A 216 8.74 20.30 12.31
N LEU A 217 7.65 19.54 12.16
CA LEU A 217 7.16 18.57 13.16
C LEU A 217 7.84 17.21 13.03
N GLY A 218 8.69 17.02 12.01
CA GLY A 218 9.38 15.76 11.74
C GLY A 218 8.45 14.63 11.28
N ILE A 219 7.22 14.94 10.85
CA ILE A 219 6.22 13.94 10.40
C ILE A 219 6.34 13.73 8.88
N PHE A 220 6.57 14.81 8.13
CA PHE A 220 6.67 14.83 6.66
C PHE A 220 8.06 15.21 6.17
#